data_AF-A0A520J0Y3-F1
#
_entry.id   AF-A0A520J0Y3-F1
#
_cell.length_a   1.000
_cell.length_b   1.000
_cell.length_c   1.000
_cell.angle_alpha   90.00
_cell.angle_beta   90.00
_cell.angle_gamma   90.00
#
_symmetry.space_group_name_H-M   'P 1'
#
loop_
_entity.id
_entity.type
_entity.pdbx_description
1 polymer ?
#
loop_
_entity_poly.entity_id
_entity_poly.type
_entity_poly.pdbx_seq_one_letter_code
_entity_poly.pdbx_strand_id
1 'polypeptide(L)'
;DYKAAGRSADALMQDLHWPLDLCLLGVGGDGHTASIFPGPDPDEALAGPRERRALGVMPEPLPPEAPVPRVTLSREGIVTARALLIAVTGAEKRKVIEAAIKQGAGSAYPIGRVLADVELPVDIHWAA
;
A
#
# COMPACT_ATOMS: atom_id res chain seq x y z
N ASP A 1 -10.99 0.10 18.60
CA ASP A 1 -9.67 -0.51 18.39
C ASP A 1 -9.48 -0.75 16.90
N TYR A 2 -8.49 -0.10 16.28
CA TYR A 2 -8.22 -0.22 14.85
C TYR A 2 -7.63 -1.57 14.48
N LYS A 3 -6.89 -2.23 15.39
CA LYS A 3 -6.40 -3.60 15.18
C LYS A 3 -7.55 -4.58 15.12
N ALA A 4 -8.58 -4.42 15.96
CA ALA A 4 -9.81 -5.21 15.86
C ALA A 4 -10.54 -5.01 14.52
N ALA A 5 -10.68 -3.77 14.04
CA ALA A 5 -11.27 -3.50 12.72
C ALA A 5 -10.46 -4.17 11.59
N GLY A 6 -9.12 -4.14 11.69
CA GLY A 6 -8.22 -4.85 10.79
C GLY A 6 -8.45 -6.36 10.77
N ARG A 7 -8.53 -7.01 11.94
CA ARG A 7 -8.81 -8.45 12.05
C ARG A 7 -10.18 -8.81 11.46
N SER A 8 -11.20 -7.99 11.71
CA SER A 8 -12.52 -8.20 11.12
C SER A 8 -12.50 -8.08 9.59
N ALA A 9 -11.78 -7.09 9.05
CA ALA A 9 -11.61 -6.94 7.61
C ALA A 9 -10.83 -8.10 7.01
N ASP A 10 -9.75 -8.55 7.67
CA ASP A 10 -8.96 -9.70 7.24
C ASP A 10 -9.82 -10.97 7.15
N ALA A 11 -10.65 -11.23 8.16
CA ALA A 11 -11.58 -12.36 8.16
C ALA A 11 -12.55 -12.32 6.96
N LEU A 12 -13.11 -11.15 6.64
CA LEU A 12 -13.95 -10.98 5.46
C LEU A 12 -13.19 -11.19 4.14
N MET A 13 -11.92 -10.81 4.09
CA MET A 13 -11.08 -11.01 2.91
C MET A 13 -10.73 -12.49 2.66
N GLN A 14 -10.74 -13.34 3.70
CA GLN A 14 -10.48 -14.77 3.54
C GLN A 14 -11.56 -15.49 2.72
N ASP A 15 -12.78 -14.97 2.71
CA ASP A 15 -13.92 -15.55 1.97
C ASP A 15 -13.94 -15.15 0.47
N LEU A 16 -13.01 -14.30 0.04
CA LEU A 16 -12.91 -13.85 -1.35
C LEU A 16 -11.91 -14.68 -2.16
N HIS A 17 -12.04 -14.65 -3.49
CA HIS A 17 -11.07 -15.27 -4.38
C HIS A 17 -9.76 -14.47 -4.44
N TRP A 18 -8.64 -15.18 -4.34
CA TRP A 18 -7.28 -14.63 -4.44
C TRP A 18 -6.46 -15.44 -5.46
N PRO A 19 -5.46 -14.82 -6.14
CA PRO A 19 -5.09 -13.40 -6.03
C PRO A 19 -6.10 -12.46 -6.70
N LEU A 20 -6.01 -11.15 -6.38
CA LEU A 20 -6.77 -10.12 -7.09
C LEU A 20 -6.46 -10.16 -8.59
N ASP A 21 -7.46 -10.07 -9.45
CA ASP A 21 -7.21 -9.93 -10.89
C ASP A 21 -6.57 -8.56 -11.23
N LEU A 22 -6.94 -7.51 -10.48
CA LEU A 22 -6.43 -6.15 -10.64
C LEU A 22 -6.31 -5.46 -9.27
N CYS A 23 -5.17 -4.83 -9.03
CA CYS A 23 -4.98 -3.88 -7.92
C CYS A 23 -4.66 -2.49 -8.50
N LEU A 24 -5.50 -1.50 -8.16
CA LEU A 24 -5.27 -0.10 -8.52
C LEU A 24 -4.83 0.68 -7.29
N LEU A 25 -3.64 1.25 -7.36
CA LEU A 25 -3.03 2.03 -6.29
C LEU A 25 -2.99 3.52 -6.63
N GLY A 26 -3.12 4.34 -5.59
CA GLY A 26 -2.68 5.74 -5.59
C GLY A 26 -1.37 5.90 -4.81
N VAL A 27 -0.78 7.09 -4.86
CA VAL A 27 0.44 7.43 -4.10
C VAL A 27 0.31 8.77 -3.38
N GLY A 28 0.71 8.79 -2.11
CA GLY A 28 0.81 9.94 -1.21
C GLY A 28 2.00 10.87 -1.51
N GLY A 29 1.98 12.10 -0.99
CA GLY A 29 3.12 13.02 -1.17
C GLY A 29 4.32 12.62 -0.30
N ASP A 30 4.01 11.92 0.78
CA ASP A 30 4.86 11.14 1.67
C ASP A 30 5.17 9.72 1.14
N GLY A 31 4.76 9.38 -0.09
CA GLY A 31 5.00 8.07 -0.69
C GLY A 31 4.18 6.91 -0.11
N HIS A 32 3.16 7.18 0.72
CA HIS A 32 2.24 6.13 1.14
C HIS A 32 1.47 5.56 -0.07
N THR A 33 1.02 4.32 0.03
CA THR A 33 0.06 3.72 -0.90
C THR A 33 -0.94 2.88 -0.14
N ALA A 34 -2.14 2.65 -0.71
CA ALA A 34 -3.29 2.14 0.04
C ALA A 34 -3.48 2.94 1.34
N SER A 35 -3.30 2.32 2.50
CA SER A 35 -3.14 3.04 3.78
C SER A 35 -1.86 2.62 4.52
N ILE A 36 -0.82 2.21 3.78
CA ILE A 36 0.50 1.94 4.33
C ILE A 36 1.26 3.27 4.42
N PHE A 37 1.07 3.95 5.55
CA PHE A 37 1.73 5.21 5.88
C PHE A 37 3.02 4.99 6.67
N PRO A 38 3.94 5.97 6.70
CA PRO A 38 4.87 6.10 7.81
C PRO A 38 4.14 6.06 9.16
N GLY A 39 4.79 5.51 10.18
CA GLY A 39 4.25 5.40 11.53
C GLY A 39 4.61 4.08 12.21
N PRO A 40 3.82 3.63 13.21
CA PRO A 40 4.14 2.44 14.00
C PRO A 40 3.85 1.10 13.30
N ASP A 41 2.95 1.08 12.32
CA ASP A 41 2.47 -0.16 11.69
C ASP A 41 2.96 -0.51 10.26
N PRO A 42 3.81 0.28 9.55
CA PRO A 42 4.15 -0.04 8.16
C PRO A 42 4.88 -1.37 8.03
N ASP A 43 5.74 -1.72 8.98
CA ASP A 43 6.46 -3.00 8.95
C ASP A 43 5.50 -4.20 9.12
N GLU A 44 4.41 -4.06 9.89
CA GLU A 44 3.39 -5.11 9.97
C GLU A 44 2.61 -5.23 8.65
N ALA A 45 2.35 -4.11 7.97
CA ALA A 45 1.66 -4.12 6.68
C ALA A 45 2.55 -4.64 5.55
N LEU A 46 3.86 -4.38 5.63
CA LEU A 46 4.83 -4.71 4.59
C LEU A 46 5.49 -6.08 4.81
N ALA A 47 5.71 -6.51 6.05
CA ALA A 47 6.41 -7.77 6.35
C ALA A 47 5.56 -8.75 7.19
N GLY A 48 4.25 -8.52 7.29
CA GLY A 48 3.32 -9.43 7.96
C GLY A 48 3.21 -10.80 7.29
N PRO A 49 2.54 -11.76 7.94
CA PRO A 49 2.31 -13.11 7.41
C PRO A 49 1.63 -13.09 6.04
N ARG A 50 2.00 -14.02 5.15
CA ARG A 50 1.47 -14.08 3.77
C ARG A 50 -0.03 -14.35 3.71
N GLU A 51 -0.56 -15.04 4.71
CA GLU A 51 -1.98 -15.38 4.79
C GLU A 51 -2.85 -14.16 5.14
N ARG A 52 -2.24 -13.12 5.72
CA ARG A 52 -2.94 -11.90 6.11
C ARG A 52 -3.17 -11.04 4.88
N ARG A 53 -4.44 -10.73 4.59
CA ARG A 53 -4.89 -9.91 3.46
C ARG A 53 -5.14 -8.47 3.85
N ALA A 54 -5.59 -8.22 5.08
CA ALA A 54 -5.85 -6.88 5.58
C ALA A 54 -5.39 -6.70 7.04
N LEU A 55 -5.18 -5.45 7.43
CA LEU A 55 -4.83 -5.10 8.80
C LEU A 55 -5.22 -3.67 9.14
N GLY A 56 -5.33 -3.41 10.44
CA GLY A 56 -5.57 -2.09 10.98
C GLY A 56 -4.24 -1.38 11.18
N VAL A 57 -4.18 -0.12 10.75
CA VAL A 57 -2.97 0.71 10.79
C VAL A 57 -3.29 2.10 11.32
N MET A 58 -2.36 2.65 12.08
CA MET A 58 -2.35 4.03 12.54
C MET A 58 -1.35 4.83 11.70
N PRO A 59 -1.81 5.79 10.88
CA PRO A 59 -0.91 6.76 10.25
C PRO A 59 -0.23 7.64 11.28
N GLU A 60 1.07 7.93 11.11
CA GLU A 60 1.76 8.92 11.94
C GLU A 60 2.74 9.77 11.09
N PRO A 61 2.51 11.10 10.99
CA PRO A 61 1.40 11.86 11.59
C PRO A 61 0.04 11.49 10.97
N LEU A 62 -1.04 11.81 11.69
CA LEU A 62 -2.40 11.65 11.16
C LEU A 62 -2.62 12.61 9.96
N PRO A 63 -3.10 12.13 8.80
CA PRO A 63 -3.42 12.97 7.65
C PRO A 63 -4.47 14.03 8.01
N PRO A 64 -4.23 15.33 7.76
CA PRO A 64 -5.16 16.40 8.12
C PRO A 64 -6.57 16.23 7.53
N GLU A 65 -6.65 15.71 6.31
CA GLU A 65 -7.89 15.47 5.57
C GLU A 65 -8.70 14.27 6.09
N ALA A 66 -8.05 13.35 6.81
CA ALA A 66 -8.69 12.16 7.36
C ALA A 66 -7.91 11.64 8.58
N PRO A 67 -8.02 12.31 9.73
CA PRO A 67 -7.22 12.08 10.93
C PRO A 67 -7.78 10.91 11.76
N VAL A 68 -7.89 9.75 11.12
CA VAL A 68 -8.44 8.52 11.72
C VAL A 68 -7.58 7.31 11.39
N PRO A 69 -7.55 6.28 12.25
CA PRO A 69 -6.97 4.99 11.91
C PRO A 69 -7.61 4.38 10.67
N ARG A 70 -6.87 3.54 9.96
CA ARG A 70 -7.30 2.95 8.69
C ARG A 70 -7.30 1.43 8.76
N VAL A 71 -7.97 0.82 7.78
CA VAL A 71 -7.72 -0.56 7.38
C VAL A 71 -7.01 -0.50 6.03
N THR A 72 -5.97 -1.30 5.85
CA THR A 72 -5.22 -1.42 4.60
C THR A 72 -5.16 -2.88 4.17
N LEU A 73 -5.03 -3.11 2.87
CA LEU A 73 -4.51 -4.38 2.38
C LEU A 73 -3.05 -4.52 2.81
N SER A 74 -2.63 -5.75 3.10
CA SER A 74 -1.23 -6.10 3.32
C SER A 74 -0.44 -6.00 2.02
N ARG A 75 0.88 -5.91 2.11
CA ARG A 75 1.75 -6.01 0.92
C ARG A 75 1.48 -7.30 0.16
N GLU A 76 1.34 -8.44 0.83
CA GLU A 76 1.07 -9.71 0.16
C GLU A 76 -0.23 -9.68 -0.64
N GLY A 77 -1.29 -9.06 -0.11
CA GLY A 77 -2.55 -8.86 -0.86
C GLY A 77 -2.38 -7.97 -2.09
N ILE A 78 -1.45 -7.02 -2.05
CA ILE A 78 -1.17 -6.10 -3.18
C ILE A 78 -0.28 -6.77 -4.23
N VAL A 79 0.89 -7.29 -3.84
CA VAL A 79 1.95 -7.71 -4.77
C VAL A 79 1.62 -9.03 -5.48
N THR A 80 0.70 -9.83 -4.94
CA THR A 80 0.26 -11.09 -5.58
C THR A 80 -0.84 -10.88 -6.62
N ALA A 81 -1.35 -9.66 -6.81
CA ALA A 81 -2.35 -9.37 -7.84
C ALA A 81 -1.85 -9.75 -9.24
N ARG A 82 -2.75 -10.11 -10.16
CA ARG A 82 -2.40 -10.49 -11.55
C ARG A 82 -2.08 -9.29 -12.43
N ALA A 83 -2.56 -8.11 -12.06
CA ALA A 83 -2.22 -6.83 -12.66
C ALA A 83 -2.14 -5.76 -11.58
N LEU A 84 -1.11 -4.92 -11.64
CA LEU A 84 -0.92 -3.81 -10.71
C LEU A 84 -0.79 -2.50 -11.49
N LEU A 85 -1.70 -1.56 -11.20
CA LEU A 85 -1.74 -0.25 -11.80
C LEU A 85 -1.51 0.82 -10.74
N ILE A 86 -0.80 1.88 -11.09
CA ILE A 86 -0.71 3.11 -10.31
C ILE A 86 -1.32 4.24 -11.12
N ALA A 87 -2.28 4.95 -10.55
CA ALA A 87 -2.88 6.14 -11.16
C ALA A 87 -2.65 7.37 -10.27
N VAL A 88 -1.96 8.38 -10.79
CA VAL A 88 -1.63 9.61 -10.06
C VAL A 88 -1.70 10.85 -10.94
N THR A 89 -1.92 12.01 -10.31
CA THR A 89 -1.88 13.32 -10.97
C THR A 89 -0.85 14.23 -10.30
N GLY A 90 -0.26 15.14 -11.07
CA GLY A 90 0.67 16.17 -10.57
C GLY A 90 2.14 15.75 -10.58
N ALA A 91 3.01 16.70 -10.86
CA ALA A 91 4.45 16.48 -10.99
C ALA A 91 5.12 15.98 -9.69
N GLU A 92 4.61 16.39 -8.52
CA GLU A 92 5.18 15.98 -7.22
C GLU A 92 5.02 14.48 -6.98
N LYS A 93 3.86 13.89 -7.34
CA LYS A 93 3.64 12.44 -7.20
C LYS A 93 4.53 11.63 -8.13
N ARG A 94 4.73 12.12 -9.35
CA ARG A 94 5.66 11.51 -10.30
C ARG A 94 7.08 11.46 -9.73
N LYS A 95 7.58 12.57 -9.16
CA LYS A 95 8.90 12.61 -8.52
C LYS A 95 9.03 11.61 -7.38
N VAL A 96 8.00 11.49 -6.54
CA VAL A 96 7.96 10.51 -5.43
C VAL A 96 8.06 9.09 -5.94
N ILE A 97 7.28 8.74 -6.98
CA ILE A 97 7.30 7.40 -7.58
C ILE A 97 8.67 7.10 -8.21
N GLU A 98 9.22 8.03 -9.00
CA GLU A 98 10.54 7.88 -9.62
C GLU A 98 11.64 7.68 -8.56
N ALA A 99 11.58 8.44 -7.46
CA ALA A 99 12.50 8.29 -6.33
C ALA A 99 12.34 6.94 -5.62
N ALA A 100 11.10 6.52 -5.37
CA ALA A 100 10.79 5.25 -4.72
C ALA A 100 11.29 4.04 -5.53
N ILE A 101 11.06 4.05 -6.85
CA ILE A 101 11.56 3.01 -7.78
C ILE A 101 13.09 2.95 -7.74
N LYS A 102 13.76 4.10 -7.79
CA LYS A 102 15.23 4.17 -7.74
C LYS A 102 15.80 3.61 -6.43
N GLN A 103 15.09 3.78 -5.31
CA GLN A 103 15.52 3.31 -4.00
C GLN A 103 15.21 1.81 -3.75
N GLY A 104 14.19 1.27 -4.42
CA GLY A 104 13.80 -0.14 -4.32
C GLY A 104 13.43 -0.56 -2.89
N ALA A 105 13.85 -1.77 -2.48
CA ALA A 105 13.54 -2.34 -1.18
C ALA A 105 14.05 -1.49 0.01
N GLY A 106 15.07 -0.67 -0.21
CA GLY A 106 15.62 0.26 0.78
C GLY A 106 14.88 1.61 0.83
N SER A 107 13.78 1.79 0.10
CA SER A 107 13.06 3.06 0.04
C SER A 107 12.48 3.44 1.40
N ALA A 108 12.63 4.73 1.73
CA ALA A 108 11.91 5.33 2.84
C ALA A 108 10.40 5.50 2.53
N TYR A 109 10.02 5.42 1.26
CA TYR A 109 8.63 5.48 0.83
C TYR A 109 8.00 4.08 0.83
N PRO A 110 6.84 3.89 1.49
CA PRO A 110 6.13 2.62 1.48
C PRO A 110 5.88 2.07 0.07
N ILE A 111 5.53 2.92 -0.91
CA ILE A 111 5.33 2.48 -2.29
C ILE A 111 6.60 1.86 -2.90
N GLY A 112 7.78 2.35 -2.57
CA GLY A 112 9.04 1.78 -3.08
C GLY A 112 9.28 0.36 -2.56
N ARG A 113 8.95 0.12 -1.28
CA ARG A 113 9.04 -1.22 -0.68
C ARG A 113 7.97 -2.18 -1.21
N VAL A 114 6.77 -1.68 -1.54
CA VAL A 114 5.75 -2.48 -2.23
C VAL A 114 6.24 -2.87 -3.62
N LEU A 115 6.68 -1.90 -4.42
CA LEU A 115 7.12 -2.11 -5.80
C LEU A 115 8.33 -3.02 -5.93
N ALA A 116 9.23 -3.01 -4.94
CA ALA A 116 10.43 -3.84 -4.94
C ALA A 116 10.14 -5.35 -4.93
N ASP A 117 8.96 -5.75 -4.44
CA ASP A 117 8.56 -7.16 -4.33
C ASP A 117 7.51 -7.57 -5.37
N VAL A 118 7.21 -6.69 -6.34
CA VAL A 118 6.30 -7.03 -7.45
C VAL A 118 7.11 -7.72 -8.54
N GLU A 119 6.73 -8.96 -8.89
CA GLU A 119 7.41 -9.74 -9.93
C GLU A 119 6.90 -9.45 -11.35
N LEU A 120 5.74 -8.79 -11.47
CA LEU A 120 5.11 -8.44 -12.75
C LEU A 120 5.36 -6.97 -13.15
N PRO A 121 5.21 -6.62 -14.45
CA PRO A 121 5.26 -5.23 -14.90
C PRO A 121 4.16 -4.38 -14.25
N VAL A 122 4.53 -3.24 -13.67
CA VAL A 122 3.57 -2.29 -13.07
C VAL A 122 3.29 -1.16 -14.04
N ASP A 123 2.02 -0.97 -14.39
CA ASP A 123 1.59 0.12 -15.26
C ASP A 123 1.38 1.41 -14.44
N ILE A 124 2.17 2.45 -14.74
CA ILE A 124 2.07 3.74 -14.06
C ILE A 124 1.45 4.76 -15.01
N HIS A 125 0.20 5.12 -14.72
CA HIS A 125 -0.55 6.15 -15.41
C HIS A 125 -0.42 7.48 -14.67
N TRP A 126 0.21 8.46 -15.32
CA TRP A 126 0.41 9.80 -14.77
C TRP A 126 -0.20 10.87 -15.68
N ALA A 127 -0.87 11.85 -15.07
CA ALA A 127 -1.30 13.07 -15.74
C ALA A 127 -0.73 14.31 -15.03
N ALA A 128 -0.47 15.37 -15.80
CA ALA A 128 0.10 16.63 -15.32
C ALA A 128 -0.81 17.36 -14.34
#